data_AF-A0AAU6QV71-F1
#
_entry.id   AF-A0AAU6QV71-F1
#
_cell.length_a   1.000
_cell.length_b   1.000
_cell.length_c   1.000
_cell.angle_alpha   90.00
_cell.angle_beta   90.00
_cell.angle_gamma   90.00
#
_symmetry.space_group_name_H-M   'P 1'
#
loop_
_entity.id
_entity.type
_entity.pdbx_description
1 polymer ?
#
loop_
_entity_poly.entity_id
_entity_poly.type
_entity_poly.pdbx_seq_one_letter_code
_entity_poly.pdbx_strand_id
1 'polypeptide(L)'
;MKRIYGYKGFEVTVELEPVWETAGSVTLLPPRGFIAVVQIRTVGAVGATRPVVAPLRLAAPSEQPFATQAEALMAGYSAGQRVVDDALAR
;
A
#
# COMPACT_ATOMS: atom_id res chain seq x y z
N MET A 1 -10.02 -0.17 0.89
CA MET A 1 -9.87 1.31 1.06
C MET A 1 -8.66 1.74 0.27
N LYS A 2 -8.68 2.91 -0.40
CA LYS A 2 -7.56 3.39 -1.22
C LYS A 2 -7.23 4.84 -0.88
N ARG A 3 -5.95 5.16 -0.77
CA ARG A 3 -5.42 6.52 -0.59
C ARG A 3 -4.33 6.79 -1.61
N ILE A 4 -4.33 8.00 -2.15
CA ILE A 4 -3.35 8.44 -3.14
C ILE A 4 -2.65 9.66 -2.54
N TYR A 5 -1.32 9.63 -2.54
CA TYR A 5 -0.47 10.66 -1.97
C TYR A 5 0.50 11.18 -3.03
N GLY A 6 0.68 12.49 -3.10
CA GLY A 6 1.79 13.08 -3.83
C GLY A 6 3.04 13.11 -2.94
N TYR A 7 4.18 12.67 -3.46
CA TYR A 7 5.47 12.77 -2.75
C TYR A 7 6.61 13.01 -3.75
N LYS A 8 7.27 14.17 -3.66
CA LYS A 8 8.44 14.55 -4.49
C LYS A 8 8.24 14.36 -6.00
N GLY A 9 7.04 14.65 -6.53
CA GLY A 9 6.72 14.48 -7.95
C GLY A 9 6.32 13.05 -8.35
N PHE A 10 6.22 12.14 -7.37
CA PHE A 10 5.67 10.80 -7.54
C PHE A 10 4.26 10.73 -6.96
N GLU A 11 3.48 9.82 -7.51
CA GLU A 11 2.22 9.35 -6.92
C GLU A 11 2.49 8.06 -6.15
N VAL A 12 2.15 8.06 -4.86
CA VAL A 12 2.17 6.89 -3.99
C VAL A 12 0.71 6.50 -3.71
N THR A 13 0.27 5.41 -4.32
CA THR A 13 -1.04 4.83 -4.07
C THR A 13 -0.91 3.72 -3.03
N VAL A 14 -1.70 3.79 -1.96
CA VAL A 14 -1.82 2.76 -0.93
C VAL A 14 -3.24 2.20 -0.96
N GLU A 15 -3.36 0.92 -1.30
CA GLU A 15 -4.61 0.19 -1.32
C GLU A 15 -4.61 -0.88 -0.24
N LEU A 16 -5.71 -1.00 0.50
CA LEU A 16 -5.87 -1.98 1.57
C LEU A 16 -6.67 -3.18 1.07
N GLU A 17 -6.03 -4.35 1.10
CA GLU A 17 -6.65 -5.64 0.83
C GLU A 17 -7.08 -6.28 2.16
N PRO A 18 -8.39 -6.41 2.44
CA PRO A 18 -8.87 -7.05 3.66
C PRO A 18 -8.61 -8.55 3.59
N VAL A 19 -8.07 -9.10 4.68
CA VAL A 19 -7.85 -10.54 4.81
C VAL A 19 -8.97 -11.12 5.66
N TRP A 20 -9.61 -12.18 5.17
CA TRP A 20 -10.73 -12.85 5.84
C TRP A 20 -10.28 -14.22 6.32
N GLU A 21 -10.86 -14.71 7.42
CA GLU A 21 -10.75 -16.13 7.75
C GLU A 21 -11.83 -16.91 7.01
N THR A 22 -11.45 -18.00 6.36
CA THR A 22 -12.39 -18.91 5.71
C THR A 22 -13.05 -19.78 6.79
N ALA A 23 -14.00 -19.23 7.53
CA ALA A 23 -14.95 -20.04 8.27
C ALA A 23 -16.09 -20.40 7.32
N GLY A 24 -16.36 -21.70 7.14
CA GLY A 24 -17.28 -22.28 6.15
C GLY A 24 -18.77 -21.93 6.30
N SER A 25 -19.10 -20.78 6.87
CA SER A 25 -20.45 -20.25 6.96
C SER A 25 -20.41 -18.77 6.65
N VAL A 26 -21.18 -18.34 5.65
CA VAL A 26 -21.34 -16.94 5.24
C VAL A 26 -21.90 -16.13 6.41
N THR A 27 -21.00 -15.58 7.22
CA THR A 27 -21.32 -14.55 8.21
C THR A 27 -20.38 -13.40 7.91
N LEU A 28 -20.92 -12.18 7.85
CA LEU A 28 -20.19 -10.93 7.62
C LEU A 28 -19.28 -10.61 8.82
N LEU A 29 -18.29 -11.46 9.10
CA LEU A 29 -17.30 -11.24 10.15
C LEU A 29 -16.39 -10.09 9.72
N PRO A 30 -15.93 -9.22 10.63
CA PRO A 30 -14.92 -8.24 10.28
C PRO A 30 -13.65 -8.95 9.75
N PRO A 31 -12.93 -8.36 8.79
CA PRO A 31 -11.68 -8.94 8.30
C PRO A 31 -10.69 -9.07 9.47
N ARG A 32 -9.88 -10.14 9.47
CA ARG A 32 -8.85 -10.39 10.49
C ARG A 32 -7.72 -9.35 10.47
N GLY A 33 -7.63 -8.60 9.37
CA GLY A 33 -6.69 -7.50 9.21
C GLY A 33 -6.56 -7.09 7.74
N PHE A 34 -5.51 -6.34 7.44
CA PHE A 34 -5.31 -5.70 6.14
C PHE A 34 -3.87 -5.90 5.64
N ILE A 35 -3.73 -6.15 4.35
CA ILE A 35 -2.46 -6.03 3.63
C ILE A 35 -2.44 -4.68 2.91
N ALA A 36 -1.36 -3.93 3.06
CA ALA A 36 -1.18 -2.69 2.32
C ALA A 36 -0.45 -2.98 1.00
N VAL A 37 -1.11 -2.70 -0.12
CA VAL A 37 -0.55 -2.78 -1.47
C VAL A 37 -0.15 -1.38 -1.90
N VAL A 38 1.16 -1.16 -2.05
CA VAL A 38 1.73 0.14 -2.40
C VAL A 38 2.16 0.14 -3.86
N GLN A 39 1.67 1.12 -4.61
CA GLN A 39 2.03 1.36 -6.00
C GLN A 39 2.64 2.75 -6.13
N ILE A 40 3.77 2.85 -6.81
CA ILE A 40 4.50 4.12 -6.96
C ILE A 40 4.66 4.40 -8.45
N ARG A 41 4.25 5.61 -8.85
CA ARG A 41 4.30 6.05 -10.24
C ARG A 41 4.98 7.42 -10.35
N THR A 42 5.74 7.63 -11.41
CA THR A 42 6.21 8.97 -11.77
C THR A 42 5.03 9.79 -12.31
N VAL A 43 5.04 11.10 -12.07
CA VAL A 43 4.12 12.03 -12.73
C VAL A 43 4.91 12.75 -13.82
N GLY A 44 4.82 12.25 -15.06
CA GLY A 44 5.52 12.83 -16.22
C GLY A 44 4.84 14.09 -16.78
N ALA A 45 5.60 14.88 -17.55
CA ALA A 45 5.18 16.17 -18.11
C ALA A 45 3.97 16.11 -19.06
N VAL A 46 3.57 14.93 -19.55
CA VAL A 46 2.47 14.74 -20.51
C VAL A 46 1.46 13.71 -20.00
N GLY A 47 1.13 13.75 -18.71
CA GLY A 47 0.09 12.88 -18.10
C GLY A 47 0.41 11.37 -18.09
N ALA A 48 1.54 10.96 -18.67
CA ALA A 48 2.01 9.58 -18.63
C ALA A 48 2.53 9.26 -17.23
N THR A 49 1.87 8.34 -16.54
CA THR A 49 2.35 7.78 -15.28
C THR A 49 3.08 6.47 -15.55
N ARG A 50 4.34 6.35 -15.11
CA ARG A 50 5.11 5.11 -15.27
C ARG A 50 5.35 4.47 -13.90
N PRO A 51 5.12 3.16 -13.73
CA PRO A 51 5.46 2.48 -12.49
C PRO A 51 6.98 2.55 -12.25
N VAL A 52 7.38 2.90 -11.02
CA VAL A 52 8.79 2.96 -10.60
C VAL A 52 9.27 1.56 -10.20
N VAL A 53 8.42 0.81 -9.50
CA VAL A 53 8.67 -0.53 -8.98
C VAL A 53 7.43 -1.41 -9.14
N ALA A 54 7.61 -2.73 -9.01
CA ALA A 54 6.49 -3.65 -8.85
C ALA A 54 5.70 -3.30 -7.57
N PRO A 55 4.37 -3.55 -7.53
CA PRO A 55 3.56 -3.28 -6.34
C PRO A 55 4.12 -3.99 -5.11
N LEU A 56 4.34 -3.23 -4.05
CA LEU A 56 4.84 -3.74 -2.78
C LEU A 56 3.67 -4.18 -1.91
N ARG A 57 3.69 -5.43 -1.44
CA ARG A 57 2.72 -5.93 -0.47
C ARG A 57 3.36 -5.90 0.92
N LEU A 58 2.73 -5.19 1.84
CA LEU A 58 3.20 -5.01 3.19
C LEU A 58 2.27 -5.69 4.18
N ALA A 59 2.88 -6.38 5.13
CA ALA A 59 2.27 -6.97 6.32
C ALA A 59 2.96 -6.38 7.57
N ALA A 60 2.40 -6.65 8.74
CA ALA A 60 3.05 -6.34 10.01
C ALA A 60 4.38 -7.10 10.14
N PRO A 61 5.30 -6.68 11.03
CA PRO A 61 6.62 -7.31 11.19
C PRO A 61 6.59 -8.82 11.49
N SER A 62 5.46 -9.34 12.01
CA SER A 62 5.22 -10.76 12.27
C SER A 62 4.70 -11.53 11.04
N GLU A 63 4.77 -10.94 9.85
CA GLU A 63 4.15 -11.40 8.59
C GLU A 63 2.62 -11.54 8.64
N GLN A 64 2.00 -11.11 9.74
CA GLN A 64 0.55 -11.08 9.89
C GLN A 64 -0.03 -9.84 9.20
N PRO A 65 -1.29 -9.89 8.74
CA PRO A 65 -2.00 -8.69 8.29
C PRO A 65 -1.99 -7.61 9.39
N PHE A 66 -1.94 -6.34 9.00
CA PHE A 66 -2.09 -5.23 9.94
C PHE A 66 -3.45 -5.32 10.63
N ALA A 67 -3.50 -5.09 11.94
CA ALA A 67 -4.73 -5.22 12.72
C ALA A 67 -5.75 -4.14 12.34
N THR A 68 -5.26 -2.96 11.97
CA THR A 68 -6.12 -1.82 11.63
C THR A 68 -5.83 -1.22 10.26
N GLN A 69 -6.84 -0.56 9.69
CA GLN A 69 -6.66 0.19 8.45
C GLN A 69 -5.65 1.33 8.61
N ALA A 70 -5.62 1.98 9.78
CA ALA A 70 -4.72 3.08 10.07
C ALA A 70 -3.26 2.64 10.04
N GLU A 71 -2.94 1.51 10.69
CA GLU A 71 -1.60 0.91 10.65
C GLU A 71 -1.17 0.58 9.23
N ALA A 72 -2.04 -0.09 8.46
CA ALA A 72 -1.75 -0.47 7.09
C ALA A 72 -1.49 0.77 6.18
N LEU A 73 -2.29 1.83 6.34
CA LEU A 73 -2.10 3.07 5.59
C LEU A 73 -0.81 3.80 5.97
N MET A 74 -0.50 3.91 7.25
CA MET A 74 0.73 4.56 7.71
C MET A 74 1.97 3.79 7.26
N ALA A 75 1.93 2.46 7.34
CA ALA A 75 3.01 1.59 6.86
C ALA A 75 3.19 1.73 5.36
N GLY A 76 2.10 1.69 4.59
CA GLY A 76 2.11 1.86 3.14
C GLY A 76 2.65 3.22 2.70
N TYR A 77 2.23 4.30 3.36
CA TYR A 77 2.73 5.64 3.06
C TYR A 77 4.23 5.77 3.37
N SER A 78 4.66 5.31 4.55
CA SER A 78 6.07 5.38 4.96
C SER A 78 6.97 4.55 4.05
N ALA A 79 6.54 3.36 3.64
CA ALA A 79 7.28 2.52 2.70
C ALA A 79 7.35 3.17 1.31
N GLY A 80 6.24 3.76 0.85
CA GLY A 80 6.21 4.49 -0.43
C GLY A 80 7.21 5.66 -0.46
N GLN A 81 7.29 6.44 0.61
CA GLN A 81 8.28 7.52 0.72
C GLN A 81 9.71 7.01 0.64
N ARG A 82 10.04 5.94 1.37
CA ARG A 82 11.39 5.34 1.35
C ARG A 82 11.79 4.87 -0.05
N VAL A 83 10.90 4.19 -0.76
CA VAL A 83 11.20 3.73 -2.13
C VAL A 83 11.38 4.90 -3.09
N VAL A 84 10.61 5.99 -2.94
CA VAL A 84 10.82 7.21 -3.73
C VAL A 84 12.17 7.84 -3.40
N ASP A 85 12.54 7.93 -2.12
CA ASP A 85 13.83 8.46 -1.69
C ASP A 85 15.00 7.64 -2.25
N ASP A 86 14.91 6.31 -2.19
CA ASP A 86 15.88 5.38 -2.76
C ASP A 86 15.97 5.50 -4.29
N ALA A 87 14.84 5.75 -4.96
CA ALA A 87 14.80 5.93 -6.41
C ALA A 87 15.43 7.27 -6.84
N LEU A 88 15.33 8.31 -6.02
CA LEU A 88 15.94 9.63 -6.26
C LEU A 88 17.43 9.68 -5.89
N ALA A 89 17.89 8.81 -5.00
CA ALA A 89 19.29 8.72 -4.59
C ALA A 89 20.17 7.92 -5.58
N ARG A 90 19.56 7.28 -6.58
CA ARG A 90 20.22 6.54 -7.66
C ARG A 90 20.41 7.43 -8.89
#